data_AF-A0A917A3Q0-F1
#
_entry.id   AF-A0A917A3Q0-F1
#
_cell.length_a   1.000
_cell.length_b   1.000
_cell.length_c   1.000
_cell.angle_alpha   90.00
_cell.angle_beta   90.00
_cell.angle_gamma   90.00
#
_symmetry.space_group_name_H-M   'P 1'
#
loop_
_entity.id
_entity.type
_entity.pdbx_description
1 polymer ?
#
loop_
_entity_poly.entity_id
_entity_poly.type
_entity_poly.pdbx_seq_one_letter_code
_entity_poly.pdbx_strand_id
1 'polypeptide(L)' 'MIDMKYSDVRSRLFKIINIYIEDEVIRLQLLEDAALERNVRGVLYVLDEYKNKNLSEEDKEFCKDLFFYF' A
#
# COMPACT_ATOMS: atom_id res chain seq x y z
N MET A 1 -18.20 10.49 -7.74
CA MET A 1 -17.03 9.97 -7.02
C MET A 1 -17.29 8.49 -6.78
N ILE A 2 -16.41 7.61 -7.23
CA ILE A 2 -16.52 6.18 -6.91
C ILE A 2 -16.00 6.04 -5.48
N ASP A 3 -16.88 5.77 -4.51
CA ASP A 3 -16.47 5.40 -3.16
C ASP A 3 -15.80 4.02 -3.22
N MET A 4 -14.48 4.01 -3.29
CA MET A 4 -13.71 2.78 -3.24
C MET A 4 -13.79 2.23 -1.81
N LYS A 5 -14.42 1.07 -1.63
CA LYS A 5 -14.55 0.46 -0.31
C LYS A 5 -13.16 0.15 0.24
N TYR A 6 -12.94 0.38 1.53
CA TYR A 6 -11.64 0.09 2.16
C TYR A 6 -11.22 -1.38 2.01
N SER A 7 -12.17 -2.32 1.89
CA SER A 7 -11.88 -3.72 1.57
C SER A 7 -11.12 -3.91 0.25
N ASP A 8 -11.43 -3.08 -0.76
CA ASP A 8 -10.80 -3.12 -2.08
C ASP A 8 -9.41 -2.47 -2.01
N VAL A 9 -9.30 -1.35 -1.28
CA VAL A 9 -8.02 -0.68 -0.96
C VAL A 9 -7.06 -1.63 -0.29
N ARG A 10 -7.50 -2.29 0.79
CA ARG A 10 -6.71 -3.28 1.54
C ARG A 10 -6.24 -4.40 0.63
N SER A 11 -7.13 -4.96 -0.17
CA SER A 11 -6.79 -6.08 -1.07
C SER A 11 -5.75 -5.67 -2.11
N ARG A 12 -5.80 -4.44 -2.62
CA ARG A 12 -4.80 -3.93 -3.57
C ARG A 12 -3.48 -3.58 -2.88
N LEU A 13 -3.51 -2.93 -1.71
CA LEU A 13 -2.30 -2.66 -0.90
C LEU A 13 -1.57 -3.96 -0.56
N PHE A 14 -2.29 -5.02 -0.15
CA PHE A 14 -1.68 -6.32 0.14
C PHE A 14 -0.94 -6.89 -1.08
N LYS A 15 -1.50 -6.76 -2.28
CA LYS A 15 -0.83 -7.20 -3.51
C LYS A 15 0.45 -6.39 -3.74
N ILE A 16 0.38 -5.07 -3.65
CA ILE A 16 1.53 -4.18 -3.83
C ILE A 16 2.63 -4.52 -2.82
N ILE A 17 2.31 -4.61 -1.54
CA ILE A 17 3.26 -4.97 -0.47
C ILE A 17 3.96 -6.30 -0.79
N ASN A 18 3.20 -7.34 -1.17
CA ASN A 18 3.78 -8.65 -1.50
C ASN A 18 4.65 -8.66 -2.77
N ILE A 19 4.38 -7.77 -3.73
CA ILE A 19 5.14 -7.69 -4.99
C ILE A 19 6.45 -6.90 -4.80
N TYR A 20 6.43 -5.87 -3.97
CA TYR A 20 7.47 -4.84 -3.93
C TYR A 20 8.30 -4.86 -2.64
N ILE A 21 7.92 -5.61 -1.60
CA ILE A 21 8.68 -5.71 -0.35
C ILE A 21 9.25 -7.13 -0.21
N GLU A 22 10.56 -7.26 -0.37
CA GLU A 22 11.26 -8.54 -0.22
C GLU A 22 11.55 -8.90 1.23
N ASP A 23 11.92 -7.90 2.05
CA ASP A 23 12.20 -8.10 3.47
C ASP A 23 10.95 -8.62 4.17
N GLU A 24 11.05 -9.82 4.75
CA GLU A 24 9.92 -10.51 5.34
C GLU A 24 9.36 -9.80 6.57
N VAL A 25 10.23 -9.19 7.38
CA VAL A 25 9.84 -8.49 8.61
C VAL A 25 9.07 -7.22 8.24
N ILE A 26 9.59 -6.44 7.30
CA ILE A 26 8.93 -5.22 6.82
C ILE A 26 7.63 -5.56 6.10
N ARG A 27 7.62 -6.62 5.28
CA ARG A 27 6.42 -7.07 4.57
C ARG A 27 5.30 -7.44 5.54
N LEU A 28 5.59 -8.22 6.58
CA LEU A 28 4.62 -8.61 7.59
C LEU A 28 4.05 -7.39 8.33
N GLN A 29 4.92 -6.48 8.78
CA GLN A 29 4.51 -5.23 9.43
C GLN A 29 3.58 -4.41 8.53
N LEU A 30 3.93 -4.24 7.26
CA LEU A 30 3.13 -3.49 6.29
C LEU A 30 1.76 -4.13 6.04
N LEU A 31 1.67 -5.46 6.03
CA LEU A 31 0.39 -6.18 5.86
C LEU A 31 -0.52 -5.98 7.08
N GLU A 32 0.03 -5.98 8.29
CA GLU A 32 -0.73 -5.69 9.51
C GLU A 32 -1.24 -4.24 9.52
N ASP A 33 -0.39 -3.28 9.17
CA ASP A 33 -0.77 -1.88 9.09
C ASP A 33 -1.79 -1.62 7.97
N ALA A 34 -1.63 -2.25 6.82
CA ALA A 34 -2.56 -2.14 5.70
C ALA A 34 -3.93 -2.79 5.98
N ALA A 35 -4.10 -3.52 7.09
CA ALA A 35 -5.39 -4.00 7.54
C ALA A 35 -6.22 -2.92 8.27
N LEU A 36 -5.58 -1.83 8.70
CA LEU A 36 -6.20 -0.72 9.45
C LEU A 36 -6.25 0.56 8.59
N GLU A 37 -7.46 1.06 8.35
CA GLU A 37 -7.69 2.21 7.45
C GLU A 37 -6.92 3.46 7.86
N ARG A 38 -6.86 3.73 9.16
CA ARG A 38 -6.10 4.85 9.74
C ARG A 38 -4.59 4.79 9.50
N ASN A 39 -4.04 3.64 9.11
CA ASN A 39 -2.60 3.44 8.91
C ASN A 39 -2.18 3.52 7.44
N VAL A 40 -3.11 3.74 6.49
CA VAL A 40 -2.82 3.76 5.05
C VAL A 40 -1.66 4.69 4.69
N ARG A 41 -1.61 5.92 5.23
CA ARG A 41 -0.48 6.84 4.97
C ARG A 41 0.86 6.28 5.43
N GLY A 42 0.91 5.67 6.62
CA GLY A 42 2.12 5.05 7.15
C GLY A 42 2.61 3.92 6.26
N VAL A 43 1.68 3.09 5.77
CA VAL A 43 1.96 2.03 4.80
C VAL A 43 2.59 2.60 3.53
N LEU A 44 2.05 3.70 2.98
CA LEU A 44 2.58 4.31 1.76
C LEU A 44 3.99 4.87 1.94
N TYR A 45 4.31 5.47 3.10
CA TYR A 45 5.65 5.96 3.40
C TYR A 45 6.67 4.82 3.46
N VAL A 46 6.38 3.78 4.24
CA VAL A 46 7.28 2.63 4.39
C VAL A 46 7.40 1.87 3.07
N LEU A 47 6.32 1.73 2.31
CA LEU A 47 6.36 1.14 0.97
C LEU A 47 7.33 1.90 0.05
N ASP A 48 7.29 3.23 0.04
CA ASP A 48 8.20 4.01 -0.80
C ASP A 48 9.67 3.88 -0.37
N GLU A 49 9.93 3.79 0.93
CA GLU A 49 11.27 3.64 1.49
C GLU A 49 11.86 2.25 1.22
N TYR A 50 11.07 1.19 1.35
CA TYR A 50 11.57 -0.20 1.36
C TYR A 50 11.25 -1.02 0.11
N LYS A 51 10.59 -0.45 -0.91
CA LYS A 51 10.36 -1.13 -2.18
C LYS A 51 11.69 -1.56 -2.84
N ASN A 52 11.76 -2.82 -3.27
CA ASN A 52 12.95 -3.39 -3.93
C ASN A 52 13.05 -3.02 -5.43
N LYS A 53 12.00 -2.43 -6.01
CA LYS A 53 11.92 -2.04 -7.41
C LYS A 53 10.88 -0.94 -7.60
N ASN A 54 10.90 -0.33 -8.78
CA ASN A 54 9.92 0.68 -9.15
C ASN A 54 8.52 0.08 -9.26
N LEU A 55 7.54 0.78 -8.69
CA LEU A 55 6.12 0.50 -8.88
C LEU A 55 5.75 0.59 -10.37
N SER A 56 4.77 -0.22 -10.79
CA SER A 56 4.12 -0.04 -12.09
C SER A 56 3.38 1.30 -12.13
N GLU A 57 3.09 1.84 -13.31
CA GLU A 57 2.33 3.10 -13.40
C GLU A 57 0.93 2.98 -12.76
N GLU A 58 0.26 1.84 -12.93
CA GLU A 58 -1.04 1.56 -12.29
C GLU A 58 -0.92 1.59 -10.75
N ASP A 59 0.11 0.95 -10.19
CA ASP A 59 0.30 0.92 -8.73
C ASP A 59 0.74 2.29 -8.18
N LYS A 60 1.48 3.09 -8.97
CA LYS A 60 1.81 4.48 -8.61
C LYS A 60 0.58 5.36 -8.56
N GLU A 61 -0.27 5.31 -9.58
CA GLU A 61 -1.52 6.08 -9.63
C GLU A 61 -2.42 5.70 -8.46
N PHE A 62 -2.57 4.41 -8.20
CA PHE A 62 -3.31 3.92 -7.03
C PHE A 62 -2.73 4.44 -5.71
N CYS A 63 -1.41 4.33 -5.48
CA CYS A 63 -0.78 4.82 -4.25
C CYS A 63 -0.92 6.34 -4.08
N LYS A 64 -0.85 7.08 -5.19
CA LYS A 64 -1.05 8.54 -5.21
C LYS A 64 -2.48 8.89 -4.80
N ASP A 65 -3.47 8.22 -5.36
CA ASP A 65 -4.88 8.45 -5.03
C ASP A 65 -5.14 8.19 -3.54
N LEU A 66 -4.57 7.11 -2.99
CA LEU A 66 -4.67 6.81 -1.56
C LEU A 66 -4.05 7.89 -0.67
N PHE A 67 -2.91 8.48 -1.06
CA PHE A 67 -2.25 9.53 -0.29
C PHE A 67 -3.11 10.80 -0.15
N PHE A 68 -3.92 11.11 -1.17
CA PHE A 68 -4.83 12.27 -1.12
C PHE A 68 -6.17 11.96 -0.46
N TYR A 69 -6.61 10.70 -0.47
CA TYR A 69 -7.92 10.29 0.05
C TYR A 69 -7.90 9.97 1.55
N PHE A 70 -6.84 9.32 2.03
CA PHE A 70 -6.58 9.02 3.45
C PHE A 70 -5.59 10.01 4.01
#